data_AF-A0A2T9JGF9-F1
#
_entry.id   AF-A0A2T9JGF9-F1
#
_cell.length_a   1.000
_cell.length_b   1.000
_cell.length_c   1.000
_cell.angle_alpha   90.00
_cell.angle_beta   90.00
_cell.angle_gamma   90.00
#
_symmetry.space_group_name_H-M   'P 1'
#
loop_
_entity.id
_entity.type
_entity.pdbx_description
1 polymer ?
#
loop_
_entity_poly.entity_id
_entity_poly.type
_entity_poly.pdbx_seq_one_letter_code
_entity_poly.pdbx_strand_id
1 'polypeptide(L)'
;MQTHALVAIVTLAALLCYIWMILRVGGARRRTKIDAPAMTGHPDLERAVRVQANTLEWLVIFLPSLWLFAIYWNDLFAAAAGAVWILGRIIYALSYAADPKTRGLGFAIQAFTTFALLLGALGRAIWVAVSVGM
;
A
#
# COMPACT_ATOMS: atom_id res chain seq x y z
N MET A 1 -17.07 -18.86 -12.26
CA MET A 1 -16.16 -18.71 -11.10
C MET A 1 -15.37 -17.43 -11.29
N GLN A 2 -15.30 -16.56 -10.28
CA GLN A 2 -14.34 -15.44 -10.31
C GLN A 2 -12.93 -16.04 -10.25
N THR A 3 -12.09 -15.72 -11.23
CA THR A 3 -10.72 -16.24 -11.31
C THR A 3 -9.76 -15.52 -10.37
N HIS A 4 -10.13 -14.33 -9.89
CA HIS A 4 -9.31 -13.44 -9.07
C HIS A 4 -7.94 -13.09 -9.68
N ALA A 5 -7.76 -13.31 -10.97
CA ALA A 5 -6.49 -13.12 -11.65
C ALA A 5 -6.06 -11.65 -11.62
N LEU A 6 -6.99 -10.71 -11.79
CA LEU A 6 -6.68 -9.28 -11.76
C LEU A 6 -6.24 -8.83 -10.36
N VAL A 7 -6.95 -9.26 -9.33
CA VAL A 7 -6.61 -8.96 -7.93
C VAL A 7 -5.29 -9.60 -7.52
N ALA A 8 -5.00 -10.82 -7.98
CA ALA A 8 -3.72 -11.48 -7.77
C ALA A 8 -2.56 -10.71 -8.44
N ILE A 9 -2.73 -10.29 -9.70
CA ILE A 9 -1.73 -9.47 -10.41
C ILE A 9 -1.47 -8.17 -9.65
N VAL A 10 -2.52 -7.48 -9.23
CA VAL A 10 -2.40 -6.22 -8.49
C VAL A 10 -1.77 -6.42 -7.12
N THR A 11 -2.08 -7.51 -6.43
CA THR A 11 -1.42 -7.91 -5.18
C THR A 11 0.09 -8.08 -5.39
N LEU A 12 0.49 -8.83 -6.40
CA LEU A 12 1.91 -9.06 -6.72
C LEU A 12 2.60 -7.77 -7.15
N ALA A 13 1.93 -6.91 -7.94
CA ALA A 13 2.45 -5.61 -8.32
C ALA A 13 2.68 -4.69 -7.11
N ALA A 14 1.78 -4.70 -6.12
CA ALA A 14 1.95 -3.96 -4.87
C ALA A 14 3.16 -4.48 -4.06
N LEU A 15 3.37 -5.80 -4.03
CA LEU A 15 4.54 -6.40 -3.38
C LEU A 15 5.85 -6.05 -4.12
N LEU A 16 5.85 -6.02 -5.45
CA LEU A 16 7.00 -5.55 -6.24
C LEU A 16 7.30 -4.07 -5.98
N CYS A 17 6.27 -3.22 -5.87
CA CYS A 17 6.43 -1.83 -5.47
C CYS A 17 7.07 -1.71 -4.08
N TYR A 18 6.68 -2.55 -3.14
CA TYR A 18 7.30 -2.58 -1.81
C TYR A 18 8.75 -3.08 -1.82
N ILE A 19 9.06 -4.13 -2.60
CA ILE A 19 10.44 -4.59 -2.81
C ILE A 19 11.30 -3.46 -3.38
N TRP A 20 10.79 -2.70 -4.35
CA TRP A 20 11.49 -1.52 -4.86
C TRP A 20 11.83 -0.52 -3.74
N MET A 21 10.93 -0.28 -2.79
CA MET A 21 11.22 0.60 -1.63
C MET A 21 12.28 0.01 -0.69
N ILE A 22 12.27 -1.31 -0.45
CA ILE A 22 13.34 -1.99 0.32
C ILE A 22 14.70 -1.77 -0.35
N LEU A 23 14.78 -1.95 -1.67
CA LEU A 23 16.02 -1.73 -2.42
C LEU A 23 16.48 -0.27 -2.33
N ARG A 24 15.56 0.70 -2.30
CA ARG A 24 15.90 2.12 -2.10
C ARG A 24 16.52 2.39 -0.72
N VAL A 25 16.08 1.70 0.34
CA VAL A 25 16.72 1.79 1.66
C VAL A 25 18.16 1.27 1.58
N GLY A 26 18.38 0.10 0.95
CA GLY A 26 19.72 -0.44 0.74
C GLY A 26 20.63 0.52 -0.06
N GLY A 27 20.10 1.15 -1.09
CA GLY A 27 20.80 2.19 -1.84
C GLY A 27 21.12 3.43 -1.00
N ALA A 28 20.20 3.87 -0.14
CA ALA A 28 20.43 5.00 0.76
C ALA A 28 21.54 4.71 1.78
N ARG A 29 21.59 3.49 2.33
CA ARG A 29 22.70 3.06 3.21
C ARG A 29 24.04 3.17 2.51
N ARG A 30 24.16 2.65 1.28
CA ARG A 30 25.40 2.72 0.49
C ARG A 30 25.86 4.16 0.24
N ARG A 31 24.93 5.07 -0.10
CA ARG A 31 25.26 6.49 -0.37
C ARG A 31 25.66 7.26 0.90
N THR A 32 25.00 6.96 2.02
CA THR A 32 25.20 7.67 3.29
C THR A 32 26.27 7.05 4.19
N LYS A 33 26.75 5.85 3.84
CA LYS A 33 27.72 5.05 4.62
C LYS A 33 27.26 4.77 6.06
N ILE A 34 25.95 4.63 6.25
CA ILE A 34 25.35 4.27 7.54
C ILE A 34 24.91 2.81 7.49
N ASP A 35 25.63 1.98 8.23
CA ASP A 35 25.40 0.55 8.32
C ASP A 35 24.22 0.21 9.23
N ALA A 36 23.64 -0.98 9.03
CA ALA A 36 22.70 -1.54 9.98
C ALA A 36 23.43 -1.83 11.32
N PRO A 37 22.76 -1.72 12.48
CA PRO A 37 21.33 -1.52 12.68
C PRO A 37 20.88 -0.04 12.70
N ALA A 38 21.77 0.92 12.45
CA ALA A 38 21.41 2.34 12.53
C ALA A 38 20.35 2.70 11.48
N MET A 39 19.35 3.48 11.91
CA MET A 39 18.21 3.91 11.09
C MET A 39 18.14 5.44 10.94
N THR A 40 19.07 6.16 11.57
CA THR A 40 19.13 7.62 11.65
C THR A 40 20.54 8.11 11.34
N GLY A 41 20.68 9.40 11.03
CA GLY A 41 21.98 10.06 10.89
C GLY A 41 22.17 10.78 9.55
N HIS A 42 21.39 10.44 8.52
CA HIS A 42 21.34 11.21 7.28
C HIS A 42 19.90 11.34 6.79
N PRO A 43 19.44 12.55 6.40
CA PRO A 43 18.06 12.77 5.97
C PRO A 43 17.60 11.83 4.85
N ASP A 44 18.46 11.49 3.90
CA ASP A 44 18.10 10.56 2.81
C ASP A 44 17.82 9.14 3.30
N LEU A 45 18.61 8.65 4.28
CA LEU A 45 18.38 7.34 4.88
C LEU A 45 17.08 7.35 5.66
N GLU A 46 16.88 8.37 6.50
CA GLU A 46 15.68 8.52 7.33
C GLU A 46 14.41 8.59 6.48
N ARG A 47 14.43 9.36 5.38
CA ARG A 47 13.32 9.41 4.42
C ARG A 47 13.06 8.06 3.78
N ALA A 48 14.09 7.37 3.28
CA ALA A 48 13.93 6.07 2.62
C ALA A 48 13.35 5.02 3.59
N VAL A 49 13.87 4.96 4.81
CA VAL A 49 13.37 4.10 5.88
C VAL A 49 11.92 4.42 6.21
N ARG A 50 11.56 5.70 6.38
CA ARG A 50 10.18 6.09 6.70
C ARG A 50 9.19 5.78 5.59
N VAL A 51 9.60 5.94 4.32
CA VAL A 51 8.78 5.57 3.16
C VAL A 51 8.52 4.06 3.15
N GLN A 52 9.55 3.25 3.35
CA GLN A 52 9.43 1.79 3.37
C GLN A 52 8.61 1.31 4.57
N ALA A 53 8.88 1.78 5.79
CA ALA A 53 8.16 1.39 7.00
C ALA A 53 6.68 1.76 6.93
N ASN A 54 6.36 2.99 6.50
CA ASN A 54 4.97 3.39 6.32
C ASN A 54 4.27 2.57 5.22
N THR A 55 5.00 2.12 4.20
CA THR A 55 4.41 1.23 3.19
C THR A 55 4.09 -0.15 3.76
N LEU A 56 4.96 -0.68 4.62
CA LEU A 56 4.72 -1.93 5.32
C LEU A 56 3.48 -1.85 6.23
N GLU A 57 3.37 -0.80 7.05
CA GLU A 57 2.23 -0.60 7.97
C GLU A 57 0.88 -0.63 7.23
N TRP A 58 0.81 0.02 6.07
CA TRP A 58 -0.43 0.10 5.29
C TRP A 58 -0.68 -1.15 4.43
N LEU A 59 0.35 -1.87 3.99
CA LEU A 59 0.17 -3.13 3.26
C LEU A 59 -0.65 -4.15 4.06
N VAL A 60 -0.42 -4.22 5.37
CA VAL A 60 -1.13 -5.13 6.28
C VAL A 60 -2.64 -4.85 6.29
N ILE A 61 -3.06 -3.60 6.08
CA ILE A 61 -4.47 -3.22 6.02
C ILE A 61 -5.00 -3.37 4.59
N PHE A 62 -4.22 -2.92 3.60
CA PHE A 62 -4.59 -2.90 2.19
C PHE A 62 -4.84 -4.31 1.63
N LEU A 63 -3.94 -5.27 1.87
CA LEU A 63 -4.04 -6.59 1.24
C LEU A 63 -5.31 -7.35 1.68
N PRO A 64 -5.63 -7.49 2.98
CA PRO A 64 -6.89 -8.12 3.38
C PRO A 64 -8.11 -7.36 2.87
N SER A 65 -8.08 -6.03 2.92
CA SER A 65 -9.19 -5.19 2.44
C SER A 65 -9.46 -5.39 0.94
N LEU A 66 -8.40 -5.46 0.13
CA LEU A 66 -8.48 -5.72 -1.31
C LEU A 66 -9.14 -7.06 -1.60
N TRP A 67 -8.67 -8.13 -0.95
CA TRP A 67 -9.18 -9.48 -1.15
C TRP A 67 -10.62 -9.63 -0.66
N LEU A 68 -10.95 -9.12 0.53
CA LEU A 68 -12.31 -9.17 1.05
C LEU A 68 -13.26 -8.36 0.17
N PHE A 69 -12.84 -7.19 -0.33
CA PHE A 69 -13.66 -6.43 -1.27
C PHE A 69 -13.89 -7.22 -2.58
N ALA A 70 -12.87 -7.88 -3.11
CA ALA A 70 -13.01 -8.70 -4.32
C ALA A 70 -14.01 -9.86 -4.12
N ILE A 71 -13.96 -10.53 -2.97
CA ILE A 71 -14.83 -11.66 -2.62
C ILE A 71 -16.28 -11.21 -2.41
N TYR A 72 -16.50 -10.13 -1.66
CA TYR A 72 -17.85 -9.69 -1.29
C TYR A 72 -18.54 -8.79 -2.33
N TRP A 73 -17.75 -8.11 -3.18
CA TRP A 73 -18.24 -7.22 -4.22
C TRP A 73 -17.89 -7.70 -5.62
N ASN A 74 -16.68 -7.37 -6.09
CA ASN A 74 -16.30 -7.50 -7.48
C ASN A 74 -14.79 -7.39 -7.69
N ASP A 75 -14.26 -8.33 -8.48
CA ASP A 75 -12.85 -8.45 -8.81
C ASP A 75 -12.27 -7.25 -9.57
N LEU A 76 -12.99 -6.73 -10.58
CA LEU A 76 -12.52 -5.64 -11.43
C LEU A 76 -12.38 -4.34 -10.63
N PHE A 77 -13.37 -4.00 -9.79
CA PHE A 77 -13.33 -2.81 -8.95
C PHE A 77 -12.24 -2.90 -7.87
N ALA A 78 -12.06 -4.09 -7.26
CA ALA A 78 -10.96 -4.33 -6.34
C ALA A 78 -9.60 -4.11 -7.02
N ALA A 79 -9.39 -4.71 -8.19
CA ALA A 79 -8.15 -4.57 -8.95
C ALA A 79 -7.88 -3.11 -9.37
N ALA A 80 -8.89 -2.39 -9.86
CA ALA A 80 -8.77 -0.98 -10.22
C ALA A 80 -8.38 -0.11 -9.02
N ALA A 81 -9.04 -0.31 -7.87
CA ALA A 81 -8.68 0.36 -6.63
C ALA A 81 -7.24 0.02 -6.21
N GLY A 82 -6.82 -1.25 -6.26
CA GLY A 82 -5.45 -1.62 -5.92
C GLY A 82 -4.40 -0.99 -6.86
N ALA A 83 -4.70 -0.83 -8.14
CA ALA A 83 -3.83 -0.09 -9.07
C ALA A 83 -3.70 1.39 -8.67
N VAL A 84 -4.80 2.05 -8.29
CA VAL A 84 -4.78 3.43 -7.75
C VAL A 84 -3.95 3.52 -6.46
N TRP A 85 -4.06 2.52 -5.58
CA TRP A 85 -3.27 2.46 -4.36
C TRP A 85 -1.76 2.40 -4.66
N ILE A 86 -1.35 1.57 -5.63
CA ILE A 86 0.06 1.46 -6.07
C ILE A 86 0.55 2.81 -6.60
N LEU A 87 -0.22 3.50 -7.45
CA LEU A 87 0.12 4.83 -7.94
C LEU A 87 0.31 5.83 -6.77
N GLY A 88 -0.60 5.80 -5.80
CA GLY A 88 -0.48 6.60 -4.57
C GLY A 88 0.83 6.33 -3.82
N ARG A 89 1.23 5.06 -3.69
CA ARG A 89 2.50 4.67 -3.04
C ARG A 89 3.73 5.13 -3.82
N ILE A 90 3.71 5.05 -5.14
CA ILE A 90 4.81 5.55 -5.99
C ILE A 90 4.94 7.07 -5.84
N ILE A 91 3.83 7.81 -5.96
CA ILE A 91 3.80 9.26 -5.76
C ILE A 91 4.31 9.62 -4.36
N TYR A 92 3.85 8.92 -3.32
CA TYR A 92 4.30 9.11 -1.94
C TYR A 92 5.82 8.90 -1.79
N ALA A 93 6.35 7.81 -2.36
CA ALA A 93 7.76 7.48 -2.24
C ALA A 93 8.69 8.43 -2.99
N LEU A 94 8.24 8.98 -4.13
CA LEU A 94 9.01 9.96 -4.91
C LEU A 94 8.94 11.35 -4.28
N SER A 95 7.75 11.81 -3.90
CA SER A 95 7.54 13.11 -3.25
C SER A 95 8.27 13.21 -1.92
N TYR A 96 8.15 12.21 -1.04
CA TYR A 96 8.86 12.20 0.25
C TYR A 96 10.38 12.19 0.05
N ALA A 97 10.89 11.45 -0.93
CA ALA A 97 12.32 11.45 -1.21
C ALA A 97 12.82 12.85 -1.63
N ALA A 98 12.05 13.57 -2.46
CA ALA A 98 12.38 14.92 -2.91
C ALA A 98 12.23 15.96 -1.78
N ASP A 99 11.03 16.09 -1.22
CA ASP A 99 10.71 16.98 -0.09
C ASP A 99 9.67 16.31 0.82
N PRO A 100 10.01 16.00 2.09
CA PRO A 100 9.07 15.44 3.08
C PRO A 100 7.74 16.17 3.21
N LYS A 101 7.69 17.47 2.93
CA LYS A 101 6.46 18.29 3.02
C LYS A 101 5.47 18.00 1.89
N THR A 102 5.95 17.47 0.76
CA THR A 102 5.13 17.24 -0.45
C THR A 102 4.47 15.86 -0.51
N ARG A 103 4.69 15.02 0.52
CA ARG A 103 4.17 13.64 0.58
C ARG A 103 2.65 13.50 0.71
N GLY A 104 1.95 14.60 0.98
CA GLY A 104 0.52 14.61 1.33
C GLY A 104 -0.39 13.99 0.27
N LEU A 105 -0.16 14.30 -1.02
CA LEU A 105 -1.02 13.81 -2.10
C LEU A 105 -0.97 12.28 -2.24
N GLY A 106 0.22 11.70 -2.30
CA GLY A 106 0.38 10.25 -2.40
C GLY A 106 -0.18 9.52 -1.18
N PHE A 107 -0.03 10.11 0.01
CA PHE A 107 -0.63 9.58 1.24
C PHE A 107 -2.17 9.63 1.21
N ALA A 108 -2.75 10.74 0.75
CA ALA A 108 -4.20 10.89 0.67
C ALA A 108 -4.83 9.90 -0.32
N ILE A 109 -4.21 9.72 -1.49
CA ILE A 109 -4.65 8.72 -2.49
C ILE A 109 -4.67 7.33 -1.87
N GLN A 110 -3.55 6.90 -1.27
CA GLN A 110 -3.47 5.55 -0.72
C GLN A 110 -4.46 5.36 0.44
N ALA A 111 -4.59 6.35 1.34
CA ALA A 111 -5.48 6.26 2.50
C ALA A 111 -6.94 6.16 2.06
N PHE A 112 -7.38 7.04 1.15
CA PHE A 112 -8.74 7.01 0.62
C PHE A 112 -9.05 5.65 -0.03
N THR A 113 -8.15 5.15 -0.87
CA THR A 113 -8.33 3.86 -1.53
C THR A 113 -8.39 2.69 -0.53
N THR A 114 -7.51 2.66 0.47
CA THR A 114 -7.54 1.60 1.50
C THR A 114 -8.82 1.66 2.32
N PHE A 115 -9.28 2.85 2.72
CA PHE A 115 -10.52 2.99 3.48
C PHE A 115 -11.76 2.63 2.65
N ALA A 116 -11.79 2.98 1.36
CA ALA A 116 -12.88 2.58 0.47
C ALA A 116 -12.98 1.05 0.36
N LEU A 117 -11.85 0.36 0.21
CA LEU A 117 -11.80 -1.10 0.18
C LEU A 117 -12.22 -1.71 1.53
N LEU A 118 -11.65 -1.21 2.63
CA LEU A 118 -11.89 -1.73 3.98
C LEU A 118 -13.35 -1.57 4.40
N LEU A 119 -13.88 -0.34 4.33
CA LEU A 119 -15.25 -0.04 4.74
C LEU A 119 -16.27 -0.63 3.77
N GLY A 120 -15.96 -0.66 2.47
CA GLY A 120 -16.80 -1.33 1.47
C GLY A 120 -16.91 -2.82 1.73
N ALA A 121 -15.79 -3.51 2.02
CA ALA A 121 -15.79 -4.92 2.37
C ALA A 121 -16.55 -5.18 3.67
N LEU A 122 -16.30 -4.39 4.72
CA LEU A 122 -16.98 -4.50 6.01
C LEU A 122 -18.50 -4.32 5.87
N GLY A 123 -18.95 -3.25 5.22
CA GLY A 123 -20.37 -2.96 5.04
C GLY A 123 -21.11 -4.07 4.29
N ARG A 124 -20.45 -4.64 3.28
CA ARG A 124 -21.04 -5.76 2.52
C ARG A 124 -21.04 -7.07 3.29
N ALA A 125 -19.98 -7.36 4.06
CA ALA A 125 -19.95 -8.53 4.93
C ALA A 125 -21.07 -8.46 5.99
N ILE A 126 -21.30 -7.31 6.61
CA ILE A 126 -22.40 -7.08 7.56
C ILE A 126 -23.76 -7.29 6.86
N TRP A 127 -23.94 -6.69 5.68
CA TRP A 127 -25.18 -6.86 4.91
C TRP A 127 -25.47 -8.34 4.62
N VAL A 128 -24.45 -9.08 4.18
CA VAL A 128 -24.57 -10.52 3.92
C VAL A 128 -24.96 -11.26 5.20
N ALA A 129 -24.28 -11.01 6.31
CA ALA A 129 -24.58 -11.65 7.60
C ALA A 129 -26.04 -11.44 8.04
N VAL A 130 -26.53 -10.20 7.99
CA VAL A 130 -27.93 -9.88 8.32
C VAL A 130 -28.90 -10.55 7.36
N SER A 131 -28.59 -10.58 6.06
CA SER A 131 -29.47 -11.16 5.04
C SER A 131 -29.64 -12.68 5.14
N VAL A 132 -28.67 -13.38 5.76
CA VAL A 132 -28.73 -14.83 5.98
C VAL A 132 -29.22 -15.21 7.37
N GLY A 133 -29.64 -14.23 8.19
CA GLY A 133 -30.22 -14.45 9.52
C GLY A 133 -29.23 -14.78 10.63
N MET A 134 -27.96 -14.36 10.48
CA MET A 134 -26.98 -14.37 11.58
C MET A 134 -27.11 -13.12 12.46
#